data_AF-A0A6M6I2P0-F1
#
_entry.id   AF-A0A6M6I2P0-F1
#
_cell.length_a   1.000
_cell.length_b   1.000
_cell.length_c   1.000
_cell.angle_alpha   90.00
_cell.angle_beta   90.00
_cell.angle_gamma   90.00
#
_symmetry.space_group_name_H-M   'P 1'
#
loop_
_entity.id
_entity.type
_entity.pdbx_description
1 polymer ?
#
loop_
_entity_poly.entity_id
_entity_poly.type
_entity_poly.pdbx_seq_one_letter_code
_entity_poly.pdbx_strand_id
1 'polypeptide(L)'
;MVSFYGAIQLGIDLGELTENSNLDRITTHIDPLAKDAGQDRDVRVVREVGKSLLLSTAEESRKHLHQLRAGQAINPLLAVLQSAGDEGLSRACEALLPELTALTAVSPSLRPHRIMELLAPYDQRIFNLLREGVQGFSESAADLPEPIHAILKSFIAANDGAPRGLAPTSEAALQVAKADLADAVLDDLNNDTLDAKSLAELLGGGKGVAVVLRTLTNIIANSLPR
;
A
#
# COMPACT_ATOMS: atom_id res chain seq x y z
N MET A 1 11.04 -5.27 -15.12
CA MET A 1 10.43 -5.11 -13.79
C MET A 1 9.09 -5.82 -13.82
N VAL A 2 8.89 -6.86 -13.00
CA VAL A 2 7.64 -7.63 -12.93
C VAL A 2 6.82 -7.06 -11.77
N SER A 3 5.63 -6.55 -12.04
CA SER A 3 4.71 -6.01 -11.03
C SER A 3 3.53 -6.97 -10.90
N PHE A 4 3.26 -7.45 -9.69
CA PHE A 4 2.13 -8.31 -9.36
C PHE A 4 1.03 -7.51 -8.67
N TYR A 5 -0.16 -7.44 -9.29
CA TYR A 5 -1.31 -6.67 -8.80
C TYR A 5 -2.29 -7.51 -7.95
N GLY A 6 -1.90 -8.72 -7.55
CA GLY A 6 -2.69 -9.63 -6.71
C GLY A 6 -2.36 -9.53 -5.21
N ALA A 7 -3.25 -10.01 -4.35
CA ALA A 7 -2.99 -10.13 -2.92
C ALA A 7 -2.08 -11.33 -2.63
N ILE A 8 -0.92 -11.10 -2.01
CA ILE A 8 -0.07 -12.19 -1.50
C ILE A 8 -0.68 -12.68 -0.19
N GLN A 9 -1.17 -13.92 -0.19
CA GLN A 9 -1.55 -14.62 1.04
C GLN A 9 -0.33 -15.37 1.55
N LEU A 10 0.30 -14.86 2.61
CA LEU A 10 1.41 -15.53 3.28
C LEU A 10 0.84 -16.50 4.33
N GLY A 11 1.12 -17.79 4.17
CA GLY A 11 0.96 -18.78 5.23
C GLY A 11 2.34 -19.13 5.78
N ILE A 12 2.54 -18.99 7.09
CA ILE A 12 3.76 -19.43 7.77
C ILE A 12 3.40 -20.69 8.55
N ASP A 13 3.98 -21.82 8.17
CA ASP A 13 3.98 -23.03 8.96
C ASP A 13 5.17 -22.96 9.93
N LEU A 14 4.87 -22.84 11.23
CA LEU A 14 5.86 -22.78 12.30
C LEU A 14 6.13 -24.17 12.92
N GLY A 15 5.61 -25.24 12.31
CA GLY A 15 5.65 -26.60 12.83
C GLY A 15 4.59 -26.88 13.89
N GLU A 16 4.54 -28.14 14.33
CA GLU A 16 3.60 -28.59 15.35
C GLU A 16 4.14 -28.31 16.75
N LEU A 17 3.41 -27.51 17.52
CA LEU A 17 3.66 -27.35 18.95
C LEU A 17 2.92 -28.47 19.69
N THR A 18 3.65 -29.37 20.36
CA THR A 18 3.03 -30.40 21.20
C THR A 18 2.67 -29.82 22.57
N GLU A 19 1.50 -30.17 23.12
CA GLU A 19 0.93 -29.62 24.37
C GLU A 19 1.84 -29.76 25.62
N ASN A 20 2.89 -30.58 25.55
CA ASN A 20 3.84 -30.83 26.63
C ASN A 20 5.25 -30.25 26.38
N SER A 21 5.39 -29.35 25.42
CA SER A 21 6.67 -28.70 25.15
C SER A 21 6.95 -27.68 26.27
N ASN A 22 7.96 -27.90 27.11
CA ASN A 22 8.54 -26.82 27.91
C ASN A 22 9.15 -25.81 26.94
N LEU A 23 8.47 -24.67 26.76
CA LEU A 23 8.87 -23.68 25.78
C LEU A 23 9.78 -22.66 26.45
N ASP A 24 10.98 -22.56 25.90
CA ASP A 24 11.89 -21.48 26.24
C ASP A 24 11.56 -20.29 25.35
N ARG A 25 11.18 -19.18 25.97
CA ARG A 25 11.09 -17.90 25.26
C ARG A 25 12.45 -17.26 25.26
N ILE A 26 13.06 -17.17 24.08
CA ILE A 26 14.29 -16.41 23.85
C ILE A 26 13.87 -15.06 23.27
N THR A 27 14.05 -13.98 24.03
CA THR A 27 13.82 -12.61 23.57
C THR A 27 15.17 -11.95 23.34
N THR A 28 15.45 -11.62 22.08
CA THR A 28 16.68 -10.92 21.69
C THR A 28 16.34 -9.44 21.51
N HIS A 29 16.84 -8.60 22.41
CA HIS A 29 16.78 -7.15 22.27
C HIS A 29 18.01 -6.70 21.49
N ILE A 30 17.79 -6.05 20.35
CA ILE A 30 18.87 -5.48 19.55
C ILE A 30 18.74 -3.96 19.64
N ASP A 31 19.79 -3.25 20.03
CA ASP A 31 19.90 -1.80 19.94
C ASP A 31 20.25 -1.42 18.49
N PRO A 32 19.29 -0.88 17.72
CA PRO A 32 19.51 -0.57 16.31
C PRO A 32 20.45 0.65 16.11
N LEU A 33 20.83 1.37 17.18
CA LEU A 33 21.69 2.54 17.13
C LEU A 33 23.13 2.28 17.64
N ALA A 34 23.44 1.03 18.01
CA ALA A 34 24.78 0.65 18.44
C ALA A 34 25.79 0.81 17.30
N LYS A 35 26.93 1.46 17.59
CA LYS A 35 27.98 1.75 16.59
C LYS A 35 28.73 0.51 16.10
N ASP A 36 28.82 -0.54 16.91
CA ASP A 36 29.51 -1.79 16.61
C ASP A 36 28.70 -2.97 17.15
N ALA A 37 28.77 -4.12 16.46
CA ALA A 37 28.12 -5.34 16.92
C ALA A 37 28.98 -6.08 17.96
N GLY A 38 28.45 -6.37 19.16
CA GLY A 38 29.20 -7.01 20.22
C GLY A 38 28.33 -7.54 21.37
N GLN A 39 28.40 -8.86 21.60
CA GLN A 39 27.64 -9.57 22.64
C GLN A 39 27.56 -8.79 23.96
N ASP A 40 26.34 -8.67 24.49
CA ASP A 40 25.98 -7.96 25.74
C ASP A 40 26.13 -6.41 25.71
N ARG A 41 26.40 -5.79 24.54
CA ARG A 41 26.33 -4.33 24.36
C ARG A 41 25.19 -3.87 23.45
N ASP A 42 25.08 -4.49 22.28
CA ASP A 42 24.08 -4.19 21.24
C ASP A 42 22.97 -5.23 21.23
N VAL A 43 23.27 -6.46 21.64
CA VAL A 43 22.33 -7.57 21.70
C VAL A 43 22.22 -8.09 23.12
N ARG A 44 21.04 -7.95 23.74
CA ARG A 44 20.70 -8.55 25.02
C ARG A 44 19.74 -9.70 24.81
N VAL A 45 20.16 -10.90 25.19
CA VAL A 45 19.32 -12.10 25.14
C VAL A 45 18.72 -12.38 26.52
N VAL A 46 17.40 -12.38 26.59
CA VAL A 46 16.63 -12.79 27.78
C VAL A 46 16.01 -14.14 27.49
N ARG A 47 16.41 -15.16 28.25
CA ARG A 47 15.80 -16.50 28.19
C ARG A 47 14.85 -16.68 29.36
N GLU A 48 13.57 -16.87 29.07
CA GLU A 48 12.58 -17.26 30.05
C GLU A 48 12.25 -18.75 29.85
N VAL A 49 12.53 -19.56 30.86
CA VAL A 49 12.33 -21.02 30.84
C VAL A 49 10.98 -21.35 31.47
N GLY A 50 10.33 -22.42 30.97
CA GLY A 50 9.12 -22.96 31.60
C GLY A 50 7.87 -22.11 31.38
N LYS A 51 7.80 -21.40 30.25
CA LYS A 51 6.56 -20.73 29.85
C LYS A 51 5.61 -21.77 29.26
N SER A 52 4.36 -21.74 29.68
CA SER A 52 3.28 -22.47 29.00
C SER A 52 2.73 -21.60 27.87
N LEU A 53 2.66 -22.15 26.66
CA LEU A 53 1.84 -21.59 25.59
C LEU A 53 0.43 -22.12 25.78
N LEU A 54 -0.52 -21.23 26.06
CA LEU A 54 -1.94 -21.53 25.95
C LEU A 54 -2.28 -21.58 24.47
N LEU A 55 -2.16 -22.78 23.89
CA LEU A 55 -2.62 -23.04 22.54
C LEU A 55 -4.14 -23.12 22.54
N SER A 56 -4.77 -22.43 21.60
CA SER A 56 -6.21 -22.60 21.36
C SER A 56 -6.46 -23.95 20.67
N THR A 57 -7.67 -24.48 20.83
CA THR A 57 -8.08 -25.69 20.10
C THR A 57 -8.18 -25.41 18.60
N ALA A 58 -8.11 -26.48 17.79
CA ALA A 58 -8.29 -26.36 16.33
C ALA A 58 -9.66 -25.76 15.96
N GLU A 59 -10.69 -26.01 16.76
CA GLU A 59 -12.04 -25.47 16.54
C GLU A 59 -12.11 -23.97 16.84
N GLU A 60 -11.51 -23.53 17.95
CA GLU A 60 -11.38 -22.10 18.28
C GLU A 60 -10.54 -21.35 17.25
N SER A 61 -9.43 -21.94 16.79
CA SER A 61 -8.59 -21.39 15.72
C SER A 61 -9.37 -21.23 14.41
N ARG A 62 -10.13 -22.23 13.99
CA ARG A 62 -10.99 -22.14 12.78
C ARG A 62 -12.05 -21.06 12.93
N LYS A 63 -12.71 -20.99 14.09
CA LYS A 63 -13.71 -19.96 14.38
C LYS A 63 -13.08 -18.57 14.31
N HIS A 64 -11.90 -18.38 14.89
CA HIS A 64 -11.17 -17.11 14.83
C HIS A 64 -10.77 -16.74 13.40
N LEU A 65 -10.27 -17.69 12.60
CA LEU A 65 -9.97 -17.46 11.18
C LEU A 65 -11.21 -17.09 10.36
N HIS A 66 -12.35 -17.72 10.63
CA HIS A 66 -13.63 -17.33 10.01
C HIS A 66 -14.04 -15.90 10.40
N GLN A 67 -13.89 -15.53 11.67
CA GLN A 67 -14.16 -14.17 12.14
C GLN A 67 -13.22 -13.14 11.50
N LEU A 68 -11.92 -13.46 11.36
CA LEU A 68 -10.94 -12.63 10.66
C LEU A 68 -11.32 -12.43 9.19
N ARG A 69 -11.67 -13.51 8.49
CA ARG A 69 -12.09 -13.47 7.08
C ARG A 69 -13.41 -12.70 6.89
N ALA A 70 -14.31 -12.76 7.87
CA ALA A 70 -15.57 -12.03 7.87
C ALA A 70 -15.45 -10.56 8.34
N GLY A 71 -14.25 -10.11 8.72
CA GLY A 71 -14.03 -8.75 9.25
C GLY A 71 -14.60 -8.52 10.67
N GLN A 72 -14.95 -9.59 11.38
CA GLN A 72 -15.55 -9.55 12.71
C GLN A 72 -14.50 -9.62 13.85
N ALA A 73 -13.25 -9.94 13.51
CA ALA A 73 -12.12 -9.92 14.44
C ALA A 73 -11.02 -9.00 13.90
N ILE A 74 -10.32 -8.32 14.81
CA ILE A 74 -9.15 -7.49 14.47
C ILE A 74 -8.00 -8.42 14.13
N ASN A 75 -7.39 -8.24 12.96
CA ASN A 75 -6.18 -8.96 12.60
C ASN A 75 -5.00 -8.42 13.45
N PRO A 76 -4.41 -9.22 14.33
CA PRO A 76 -3.34 -8.76 15.23
C PRO A 76 -2.06 -8.38 14.46
N LEU A 77 -1.89 -8.85 13.23
CA LEU A 77 -0.76 -8.48 12.38
C LEU A 77 -0.98 -7.16 11.65
N LEU A 78 -2.21 -6.62 11.63
CA LEU A 78 -2.54 -5.45 10.84
C LEU A 78 -1.68 -4.25 11.23
N ALA A 79 -1.54 -3.97 12.53
CA ALA A 79 -0.73 -2.85 13.02
C ALA A 79 0.76 -3.00 12.66
N VAL A 80 1.30 -4.22 12.71
CA VAL A 80 2.70 -4.50 12.36
C VAL A 80 2.90 -4.33 10.85
N LEU A 81 1.99 -4.86 10.04
CA LEU A 81 2.04 -4.74 8.59
C LEU A 81 1.85 -3.29 8.12
N GLN A 82 0.95 -2.53 8.77
CA GLN A 82 0.77 -1.11 8.53
C GLN A 82 2.04 -0.34 8.88
N SER A 83 2.60 -0.54 10.08
CA SER A 83 3.84 0.13 10.49
C SER A 83 5.00 -0.17 9.55
N ALA A 84 5.16 -1.42 9.11
CA ALA A 84 6.18 -1.79 8.13
C ALA A 84 5.92 -1.17 6.75
N GLY A 85 4.65 -1.07 6.35
CA GLY A 85 4.23 -0.41 5.11
C GLY A 85 4.49 1.10 5.12
N ASP A 86 4.23 1.77 6.24
CA ASP A 86 4.43 3.20 6.44
C ASP A 86 5.92 3.54 6.45
N GLU A 87 6.75 2.76 7.14
CA GLU A 87 8.21 2.92 7.15
C GLU A 87 8.80 2.68 5.74
N GLY A 88 8.30 1.67 5.03
CA GLY A 88 8.67 1.42 3.64
C GLY A 88 8.31 2.59 2.72
N LEU A 89 7.14 3.18 2.90
CA LEU A 89 6.70 4.36 2.16
C LEU A 89 7.55 5.59 2.49
N SER A 90 7.84 5.86 3.77
CA SER A 90 8.66 7.00 4.20
C SER A 90 10.04 6.96 3.53
N ARG A 91 10.72 5.81 3.60
CA ARG A 91 12.03 5.62 2.95
C ARG A 91 11.98 5.81 1.44
N ALA A 92 10.92 5.32 0.79
CA ALA A 92 10.76 5.52 -0.64
C ALA A 92 10.56 7.00 -0.99
N CYS A 93 9.78 7.74 -0.20
CA CYS A 93 9.56 9.18 -0.40
C CYS A 93 10.83 9.99 -0.12
N GLU A 94 11.58 9.65 0.93
CA GLU A 94 12.88 10.27 1.23
C GLU A 94 13.89 10.06 0.10
N ALA A 95 13.91 8.89 -0.53
CA ALA A 95 14.78 8.60 -1.67
C ALA A 95 14.32 9.31 -2.95
N LEU A 96 13.01 9.40 -3.18
CA LEU A 96 12.42 10.01 -4.38
C LEU A 96 12.48 11.55 -4.36
N LEU A 97 12.34 12.17 -3.18
CA LEU A 97 12.33 13.62 -3.02
C LEU A 97 13.52 14.34 -3.67
N PRO A 98 14.79 13.98 -3.46
CA PRO A 98 15.92 14.66 -4.10
C PRO A 98 15.88 14.56 -5.63
N GLU A 99 15.39 13.44 -6.20
CA GLU A 99 15.24 13.27 -7.65
C GLU A 99 14.17 14.21 -8.21
N LEU A 100 13.04 14.36 -7.50
CA LEU A 100 11.98 15.31 -7.86
C LEU A 100 12.44 16.76 -7.74
N THR A 101 13.11 17.12 -6.65
CA THR A 101 13.60 18.49 -6.42
C THR A 101 14.67 18.88 -7.45
N ALA A 102 15.50 17.93 -7.91
CA ALA A 102 16.48 18.17 -8.98
C ALA A 102 15.83 18.57 -10.32
N LEU A 103 14.54 18.27 -10.54
CA LEU A 103 13.81 18.67 -11.75
C LEU A 103 13.57 20.18 -11.85
N THR A 104 13.74 20.94 -10.77
CA THR A 104 13.72 22.41 -10.81
C THR A 104 14.79 22.97 -11.77
N ALA A 105 15.93 22.29 -11.91
CA ALA A 105 16.98 22.65 -12.86
C ALA A 105 16.68 22.23 -14.31
N VAL A 106 15.66 21.41 -14.53
CA VAL A 106 15.23 20.94 -15.86
C VAL A 106 14.23 21.93 -16.47
N SER A 107 14.22 22.00 -17.81
CA SER A 107 13.24 22.80 -18.57
C SER A 107 11.80 22.53 -18.10
N PRO A 108 11.00 23.57 -17.81
CA PRO A 108 9.62 23.40 -17.34
C PRO A 108 8.76 22.49 -18.22
N SER A 109 8.97 22.53 -19.54
CA SER A 109 8.23 21.71 -20.52
C SER A 109 8.50 20.20 -20.39
N LEU A 110 9.63 19.80 -19.81
CA LEU A 110 10.01 18.38 -19.65
C LEU A 110 9.66 17.82 -18.28
N ARG A 111 9.39 18.69 -17.29
CA ARG A 111 9.14 18.27 -15.90
C ARG A 111 7.98 17.29 -15.76
N PRO A 112 6.79 17.50 -16.38
CA PRO A 112 5.69 16.54 -16.25
C PRO A 112 6.08 15.13 -16.68
N HIS A 113 6.77 15.02 -17.82
CA HIS A 113 7.22 13.72 -18.34
C HIS A 113 8.25 13.06 -17.42
N ARG A 114 9.21 13.82 -16.90
CA ARG A 114 10.21 13.30 -15.96
C ARG A 114 9.60 12.85 -14.63
N ILE A 115 8.61 13.58 -14.11
CA ILE A 115 7.88 13.17 -12.91
C ILE A 115 7.15 11.84 -13.17
N MET A 116 6.49 11.67 -14.32
CA MET A 116 5.86 10.40 -14.66
C MET A 116 6.85 9.23 -14.75
N GLU A 117 8.06 9.45 -15.25
CA GLU A 117 9.12 8.43 -15.26
C GLU A 117 9.54 8.05 -13.84
N LEU A 118 9.75 9.03 -12.97
CA LEU A 118 10.10 8.82 -11.55
C LEU A 118 8.99 8.14 -10.75
N LEU A 119 7.73 8.30 -11.15
CA LEU A 119 6.58 7.62 -10.55
C LEU A 119 6.34 6.20 -11.09
N ALA A 120 6.93 5.81 -12.22
CA ALA A 120 6.70 4.49 -12.84
C ALA A 120 7.05 3.28 -11.94
N PRO A 121 8.11 3.31 -11.12
CA PRO A 121 8.38 2.26 -10.12
C PRO A 121 7.24 2.07 -9.11
N TYR A 122 6.38 3.07 -8.94
CA TYR A 122 5.28 3.09 -7.99
C TYR A 122 3.92 2.79 -8.63
N ASP A 123 3.88 2.34 -9.90
CA ASP A 123 2.65 1.99 -10.65
C ASP A 123 1.69 1.10 -9.81
N GLN A 124 2.20 0.10 -9.08
CA GLN A 124 1.38 -0.77 -8.21
C GLN A 124 0.70 0.01 -7.09
N ARG A 125 1.44 0.90 -6.44
CA ARG A 125 0.94 1.72 -5.32
C ARG A 125 -0.10 2.71 -5.82
N ILE A 126 0.14 3.33 -6.97
CA ILE A 126 -0.82 4.22 -7.65
C ILE A 126 -2.09 3.45 -8.01
N PHE A 127 -1.97 2.24 -8.55
CA PHE A 127 -3.12 1.40 -8.85
C PHE A 127 -3.91 1.02 -7.59
N ASN A 128 -3.22 0.76 -6.47
CA ASN A 128 -3.90 0.48 -5.20
C ASN A 128 -4.69 1.69 -4.69
N LEU A 129 -4.17 2.92 -4.82
CA LEU A 129 -4.90 4.15 -4.51
C LEU A 129 -6.15 4.30 -5.38
N LEU A 130 -6.02 4.02 -6.68
CA LEU A 130 -7.14 4.02 -7.60
C LEU A 130 -8.19 2.97 -7.19
N ARG A 131 -7.75 1.76 -6.83
CA ARG A 131 -8.64 0.68 -6.37
C ARG A 131 -9.40 1.06 -5.11
N GLU A 132 -8.69 1.58 -4.11
CA GLU A 132 -9.27 2.08 -2.86
C GLU A 132 -10.30 3.17 -3.14
N GLY A 133 -9.95 4.13 -3.99
CA GLY A 133 -10.85 5.20 -4.39
C GLY A 133 -12.11 4.72 -5.10
N VAL A 134 -11.97 3.86 -6.10
CA VAL A 134 -13.12 3.31 -6.86
C VAL A 134 -14.03 2.50 -5.95
N GLN A 135 -13.47 1.71 -5.04
CA GLN A 135 -14.23 0.93 -4.06
C GLN A 135 -14.97 1.85 -3.09
N GLY A 136 -14.27 2.79 -2.46
CA GLY A 136 -14.87 3.74 -1.52
C GLY A 136 -15.93 4.63 -2.18
N PHE A 137 -15.70 5.10 -3.41
CA PHE A 137 -16.70 5.86 -4.16
C PHE A 137 -17.94 5.02 -4.45
N SER A 138 -17.75 3.79 -4.95
CA SER A 138 -18.87 2.88 -5.24
C SER A 138 -19.70 2.52 -4.02
N GLU A 139 -19.07 2.39 -2.85
CA GLU A 139 -19.76 2.16 -1.57
C GLU A 139 -20.53 3.39 -1.09
N SER A 140 -19.94 4.59 -1.23
CA SER A 140 -20.59 5.85 -0.82
C SER A 140 -21.74 6.29 -1.74
N ALA A 141 -21.70 5.87 -3.00
CA ALA A 141 -22.63 6.27 -4.06
C ALA A 141 -23.48 5.08 -4.52
N ALA A 142 -24.03 4.32 -3.57
CA ALA A 142 -24.82 3.11 -3.83
C ALA A 142 -26.10 3.34 -4.65
N ASP A 143 -26.58 4.59 -4.73
CA ASP A 143 -27.77 4.97 -5.49
C ASP A 143 -27.50 5.21 -6.98
N LEU A 144 -26.24 5.13 -7.43
CA LEU A 144 -25.90 5.30 -8.84
C LEU A 144 -26.44 4.15 -9.70
N PRO A 145 -26.86 4.44 -10.95
CA PRO A 145 -27.24 3.39 -11.89
C PRO A 145 -26.14 2.33 -12.10
N GLU A 146 -26.53 1.07 -12.23
CA GLU A 146 -25.62 -0.06 -12.47
C GLU A 146 -24.64 0.16 -13.64
N PRO A 147 -25.01 0.81 -14.76
CA PRO A 147 -24.05 1.13 -15.81
C PRO A 147 -22.86 1.97 -15.33
N ILE A 148 -23.07 2.89 -14.38
CA ILE A 148 -21.99 3.71 -13.80
C ILE A 148 -21.10 2.84 -12.90
N HIS A 149 -21.70 1.99 -12.07
CA HIS A 149 -20.94 1.04 -11.25
C HIS A 149 -20.11 0.08 -12.11
N ALA A 150 -20.63 -0.36 -13.26
CA ALA A 150 -19.89 -1.18 -14.21
C ALA A 150 -18.69 -0.44 -14.81
N ILE A 151 -18.85 0.83 -15.18
CA ILE A 151 -17.75 1.67 -15.68
C ILE A 151 -16.67 1.83 -14.59
N LEU A 152 -17.07 2.17 -13.36
CA LEU A 152 -16.14 2.31 -12.23
C LEU A 152 -15.36 1.03 -11.98
N LYS A 153 -16.05 -0.12 -11.90
CA LYS A 153 -15.42 -1.43 -11.74
C LYS A 153 -14.46 -1.77 -12.88
N SER A 154 -14.73 -1.31 -14.10
CA SER A 154 -13.85 -1.53 -15.26
C SER A 154 -12.48 -0.85 -15.14
N PHE A 155 -12.36 0.21 -14.34
CA PHE A 155 -11.09 0.91 -14.09
C PHE A 155 -10.13 0.10 -13.20
N ILE A 156 -10.63 -0.92 -12.51
CA ILE A 156 -9.87 -1.74 -11.56
C ILE A 156 -9.98 -3.24 -11.88
N ALA A 157 -10.44 -3.57 -13.08
CA ALA A 157 -10.64 -4.93 -13.52
C ALA A 157 -9.29 -5.65 -13.77
N ALA A 158 -9.20 -6.89 -13.27
CA ALA A 158 -8.08 -7.79 -13.55
C ALA A 158 -8.27 -8.50 -14.91
N ASN A 159 -7.17 -8.92 -15.53
CA ASN A 159 -7.16 -9.78 -16.71
C ASN A 159 -5.96 -10.73 -16.64
N ASP A 160 -6.23 -11.99 -16.31
CA ASP A 160 -5.20 -13.03 -16.14
C ASP A 160 -4.43 -13.35 -17.43
N GLY A 161 -4.99 -13.00 -18.60
CA GLY A 161 -4.32 -13.17 -19.89
C GLY A 161 -3.43 -12.00 -20.30
N ALA A 162 -3.42 -10.89 -19.55
CA ALA A 162 -2.63 -9.71 -19.86
C ALA A 162 -1.24 -9.75 -19.21
N PRO A 163 -0.18 -9.20 -19.84
CA PRO A 163 1.19 -9.22 -19.30
C PRO A 163 1.34 -8.61 -17.90
N ARG A 164 0.49 -7.64 -17.53
CA ARG A 164 0.48 -6.97 -16.22
C ARG A 164 -0.67 -7.41 -15.33
N GLY A 165 -1.48 -8.39 -15.74
CA GLY A 165 -2.66 -8.84 -14.99
C GLY A 165 -3.81 -7.82 -14.95
N LEU A 166 -3.74 -6.75 -15.74
CA LEU A 166 -4.72 -5.67 -15.79
C LEU A 166 -5.51 -5.71 -17.10
N ALA A 167 -6.81 -5.41 -17.03
CA ALA A 167 -7.59 -5.15 -18.25
C ALA A 167 -7.09 -3.87 -18.95
N PRO A 168 -7.25 -3.73 -20.27
CA PRO A 168 -6.83 -2.52 -20.99
C PRO A 168 -7.41 -1.22 -20.43
N THR A 169 -8.66 -1.26 -19.95
CA THR A 169 -9.31 -0.13 -19.27
C THR A 169 -8.63 0.23 -17.96
N SER A 170 -8.18 -0.76 -17.20
CA SER A 170 -7.43 -0.57 -15.95
C SER A 170 -6.03 -0.02 -16.21
N GLU A 171 -5.36 -0.45 -17.29
CA GLU A 171 -4.08 0.13 -17.69
C GLU A 171 -4.22 1.60 -18.09
N ALA A 172 -5.26 1.93 -18.85
CA ALA A 172 -5.56 3.31 -19.22
C ALA A 172 -5.89 4.16 -17.99
N ALA A 173 -6.72 3.65 -17.08
CA ALA A 173 -7.05 4.33 -15.83
C ALA A 173 -5.82 4.56 -14.95
N LEU A 174 -4.89 3.60 -14.90
CA LEU A 174 -3.60 3.75 -14.22
C LEU A 174 -2.75 4.87 -14.83
N GLN A 175 -2.71 5.02 -16.16
CA GLN A 175 -1.97 6.14 -16.77
C GLN A 175 -2.60 7.49 -16.44
N VAL A 176 -3.94 7.58 -16.42
CA VAL A 176 -4.65 8.79 -16.00
C VAL A 176 -4.35 9.12 -14.53
N ALA A 177 -4.46 8.14 -13.64
CA ALA A 177 -4.15 8.30 -12.22
C ALA A 177 -2.70 8.77 -11.99
N LYS A 178 -1.74 8.23 -12.74
CA LYS A 178 -0.34 8.64 -12.68
C LYS A 178 -0.13 10.06 -13.19
N ALA A 179 -0.83 10.47 -14.25
CA ALA A 179 -0.78 11.84 -14.75
C ALA A 179 -1.34 12.82 -13.71
N ASP A 180 -2.49 12.50 -13.09
CA ASP A 180 -3.06 13.31 -12.01
C ASP A 180 -2.11 13.48 -10.82
N LEU A 181 -1.41 12.40 -10.43
CA LEU A 181 -0.38 12.46 -9.40
C LEU A 181 0.84 13.28 -9.83
N ALA A 182 1.28 13.14 -11.08
CA ALA A 182 2.41 13.89 -11.61
C ALA A 182 2.11 15.40 -11.60
N ASP A 183 0.89 15.80 -11.96
CA ASP A 183 0.43 17.19 -11.89
C ASP A 183 0.41 17.69 -10.44
N ALA A 184 -0.10 16.89 -9.50
CA ALA A 184 -0.09 17.27 -8.07
C ALA A 184 1.33 17.43 -7.51
N VAL A 185 2.27 16.55 -7.90
CA VAL A 185 3.69 16.66 -7.54
C VAL A 185 4.32 17.90 -8.18
N LEU A 186 4.00 18.19 -9.43
CA LEU A 186 4.50 19.37 -10.14
C LEU A 186 3.98 20.66 -9.49
N ASP A 187 2.72 20.70 -9.08
CA ASP A 187 2.13 21.82 -8.35
C ASP A 187 2.84 22.02 -7.00
N ASP A 188 3.03 20.95 -6.21
CA ASP A 188 3.76 21.02 -4.94
C ASP A 188 5.23 21.45 -5.16
N LEU A 189 5.86 21.00 -6.26
CA LEU A 189 7.22 21.39 -6.64
C LEU A 189 7.32 22.87 -7.03
N ASN A 190 6.37 23.39 -7.82
CA ASN A 190 6.38 24.78 -8.27
C ASN A 190 6.04 25.77 -7.16
N ASN A 191 5.37 25.32 -6.09
CA ASN A 191 5.01 26.12 -4.93
C ASN A 191 6.01 25.99 -3.76
N ASP A 192 7.12 25.28 -3.95
CA ASP A 192 8.10 24.97 -2.90
C ASP A 192 7.47 24.29 -1.65
N THR A 193 6.40 23.51 -1.83
CA THR A 193 5.70 22.76 -0.77
C THR A 193 5.95 21.24 -0.85
N LEU A 194 6.74 20.78 -1.81
CA LEU A 194 7.10 19.38 -1.94
C LEU A 194 8.11 18.98 -0.85
N ASP A 195 7.70 18.08 0.05
CA ASP A 195 8.54 17.46 1.07
C ASP A 195 8.21 15.96 1.18
N ALA A 196 8.97 15.23 2.00
CA ALA A 196 8.78 13.78 2.14
C ALA A 196 7.40 13.42 2.69
N LYS A 197 6.81 14.29 3.52
CA LYS A 197 5.49 14.08 4.12
C LYS A 197 4.39 14.30 3.09
N SER A 198 4.42 15.39 2.32
CA SER A 198 3.44 15.65 1.28
C SER A 198 3.49 14.60 0.17
N LEU A 199 4.69 14.10 -0.16
CA LEU A 199 4.86 12.98 -1.08
C LEU A 199 4.31 11.66 -0.53
N ALA A 200 4.50 11.39 0.77
CA ALA A 200 3.90 10.24 1.43
C ALA A 200 2.37 10.33 1.48
N GLU A 201 1.78 11.52 1.68
CA GLU A 201 0.33 11.73 1.60
C GLU A 201 -0.23 11.51 0.18
N LEU A 202 0.54 11.83 -0.86
CA LEU A 202 0.17 11.56 -2.25
C LEU A 202 0.25 10.07 -2.62
N LEU A 203 1.19 9.32 -2.04
CA LEU A 203 1.43 7.91 -2.36
C LEU A 203 0.86 6.92 -1.32
N GLY A 204 0.41 7.40 -0.17
CA GLY A 204 0.05 6.59 1.00
C GLY A 204 -1.44 6.42 1.27
N GLY A 205 -2.29 7.28 0.73
CA GLY A 205 -3.74 7.25 0.96
C GLY A 205 -4.33 8.64 1.21
N GLY A 206 -5.66 8.76 1.29
CA GLY A 206 -6.32 10.04 1.58
C GLY A 206 -6.15 11.08 0.44
N LYS A 207 -5.16 11.98 0.54
CA LYS A 207 -4.87 13.01 -0.49
C LYS A 207 -4.60 12.34 -1.84
N GLY A 208 -3.78 11.28 -1.84
CA GLY A 208 -3.50 10.49 -3.04
C GLY A 208 -4.75 9.92 -3.72
N VAL A 209 -5.68 9.37 -2.93
CA VAL A 209 -6.94 8.79 -3.43
C VAL A 209 -7.80 9.85 -4.12
N ALA A 210 -7.92 11.04 -3.52
CA ALA A 210 -8.67 12.15 -4.11
C ALA A 210 -8.05 12.62 -5.44
N VAL A 211 -6.72 12.68 -5.50
CA VAL A 211 -6.00 13.08 -6.72
C VAL A 211 -6.22 12.07 -7.85
N VAL A 212 -6.00 10.77 -7.61
CA VAL A 212 -6.10 9.74 -8.68
C VAL A 212 -7.53 9.53 -9.18
N LEU A 213 -8.54 9.86 -8.38
CA LEU A 213 -9.95 9.76 -8.79
C LEU A 213 -10.45 10.99 -9.55
N ARG A 214 -9.78 12.14 -9.42
CA ARG A 214 -10.29 13.44 -9.89
C ARG A 214 -10.69 13.40 -11.36
N THR A 215 -9.79 12.99 -12.26
CA THR A 215 -10.09 12.98 -13.69
C THR A 215 -11.13 11.92 -14.05
N LEU A 216 -11.05 10.73 -13.46
CA LEU A 216 -11.97 9.63 -13.76
C LEU A 216 -13.41 9.93 -13.32
N THR A 217 -13.58 10.53 -12.15
CA THR A 217 -14.91 10.95 -11.64
C THR A 217 -15.47 12.13 -12.43
N ASN A 218 -14.62 13.08 -12.86
CA ASN A 218 -15.03 14.17 -13.75
C ASN A 218 -15.52 13.66 -15.11
N ILE A 219 -14.87 12.64 -15.69
CA ILE A 219 -15.32 12.01 -16.94
C ILE A 219 -16.74 11.45 -16.76
N ILE A 220 -16.99 10.74 -15.65
CA ILE A 220 -18.32 10.18 -15.36
C ILE A 220 -19.35 11.29 -15.15
N ALA A 221 -19.05 12.29 -14.33
CA ALA A 221 -19.95 13.41 -14.05
C ALA A 221 -20.37 14.18 -15.31
N ASN A 222 -19.42 14.37 -16.24
CA ASN A 222 -19.69 15.05 -17.52
C ASN A 222 -20.40 14.17 -18.56
N SER A 223 -20.46 12.86 -18.33
CA SER A 223 -21.11 11.90 -19.24
C SER A 223 -22.56 11.60 -18.85
N LEU A 224 -23.04 12.12 -17.71
CA LEU A 224 -24.41 11.92 -17.26
C LEU A 224 -25.34 12.97 -17.88
N PRO A 225 -26.51 12.56 -18.44
CA PRO A 225 -27.52 13.51 -18.88
C PRO A 225 -28.00 14.32 -17.68
N ARG A 226 -28.07 15.65 -17.85
CA ARG A 226 -28.63 16.59 -16.88
C ARG A 226 -30.14 16.43 -16.74
#